data_AF-A0A816MVD3-F1
#
_entry.id   AF-A0A816MVD3-F1
#
_cell.length_a   1.000
_cell.length_b   1.000
_cell.length_c   1.000
_cell.angle_alpha   90.00
_cell.angle_beta   90.00
_cell.angle_gamma   90.00
#
_symmetry.space_group_name_H-M   'P 1'
#
loop_
_entity.id
_entity.type
_entity.pdbx_description
1 polymer ?
#
loop_
_entity_poly.entity_id
_entity_poly.type
_entity_poly.pdbx_seq_one_letter_code
_entity_poly.pdbx_strand_id
1 'polypeptide(L)'
;MAQSNKYNVDGVGTQNYHYDKTQTLGRTTVPTSGESTFSPCKISLYVLRRSDLKASWKIQALFTDDLKYMFDITETLTRSEIAASKHEESPCLYQLQMDARLYDTGEIDIVHENRFYKVEDYQLRISQPRTVGPTSHYEHTVPFRLIADPTMTDQFLFDVRFNKSSFGLTPPGIDIPFWDHLCIFSYFFIKMKSYDKIDSFLEQFAIAVHERNRRFLNEHLNSFFQTCRKYYNTIEQNVKQDLLALKTLIRVMSVVPINEENMIVRSEAAVLFSSIVLRTLLEKFQTLWATLANTEWSSFRKGLVILYCIKSFWYQDSQKEGDESFDLLSMIHDQDRKHETVAELLSLLCELRWIPRRNQETALYALAGHDHLTLEHLEVAASLETYTSYLTQIVTTHLKKDNELHERIHLQLNKLLKQNRFQLELADIAFILDYMKTQTTEVAITRVKYVFEKNDLLWDTVIRILNEKNNHITPKEFPLIQNILFHSYNPYFLHGINVQEYLKRMLSRRDDRTVNYFIEWFRYLLCGSIPDWLDFQTLLNDWTECFVLQKDLFSKIIEKIDFLVDLWTKAAPQNNQRSVFFLTHMVAQCFRQGKHAC
;
A
#
# COMPACT_ATOMS: atom_id res chain seq x y z
N MET A 1 -38.38 -36.51 15.49
CA MET A 1 -39.76 -36.28 15.01
C MET A 1 -39.70 -35.18 13.97
N ALA A 2 -39.96 -35.55 12.72
CA ALA A 2 -39.95 -34.67 11.55
C ALA A 2 -41.40 -34.44 11.09
N GLN A 3 -41.78 -33.21 10.78
CA GLN A 3 -42.91 -32.80 9.93
C GLN A 3 -42.50 -31.44 9.33
N SER A 4 -42.12 -31.34 8.07
CA SER A 4 -42.91 -31.39 6.83
C SER A 4 -43.98 -30.29 6.75
N ASN A 5 -43.77 -29.30 5.89
CA ASN A 5 -44.86 -28.57 5.25
C ASN A 5 -44.60 -28.50 3.75
N LYS A 6 -45.45 -29.21 3.01
CA LYS A 6 -45.65 -29.16 1.56
C LYS A 6 -46.65 -28.04 1.25
N TYR A 7 -46.45 -27.32 0.15
CA TYR A 7 -47.57 -26.82 -0.66
C TYR A 7 -47.21 -26.99 -2.15
N ASN A 8 -48.15 -27.58 -2.87
CA ASN A 8 -48.21 -27.84 -4.32
C ASN A 8 -49.33 -26.94 -4.88
N VAL A 9 -49.11 -26.21 -5.99
CA VAL A 9 -49.65 -26.48 -7.35
C VAL A 9 -50.91 -25.65 -7.69
N ASP A 10 -50.85 -24.77 -8.72
CA ASP A 10 -51.48 -24.94 -10.07
C ASP A 10 -51.67 -23.63 -10.88
N GLY A 11 -51.67 -23.79 -12.23
CA GLY A 11 -52.26 -22.85 -13.22
C GLY A 11 -51.28 -22.30 -14.29
N VAL A 12 -50.96 -22.99 -15.40
CA VAL A 12 -51.73 -23.26 -16.66
C VAL A 12 -51.94 -22.04 -17.57
N GLY A 13 -51.46 -22.14 -18.82
CA GLY A 13 -51.75 -21.21 -19.90
C GLY A 13 -51.17 -21.62 -21.26
N THR A 14 -51.67 -22.72 -21.85
CA THR A 14 -51.44 -23.12 -23.25
C THR A 14 -52.55 -22.56 -24.15
N GLN A 15 -52.20 -21.98 -25.31
CA GLN A 15 -53.12 -21.81 -26.43
C GLN A 15 -52.47 -22.31 -27.73
N ASN A 16 -53.19 -23.24 -28.37
CA ASN A 16 -52.98 -23.78 -29.71
C ASN A 16 -53.58 -22.84 -30.76
N TYR A 17 -52.98 -22.78 -31.95
CA TYR A 17 -53.73 -22.69 -33.21
C TYR A 17 -53.11 -23.58 -34.29
N HIS A 18 -53.97 -24.43 -34.85
CA HIS A 18 -53.78 -25.24 -36.07
C HIS A 18 -53.90 -24.36 -37.32
N TYR A 19 -53.17 -24.69 -38.41
CA TYR A 19 -53.73 -24.80 -39.77
C TYR A 19 -52.85 -25.67 -40.68
N ASP A 20 -53.46 -26.12 -41.78
CA ASP A 20 -53.32 -27.41 -42.46
C ASP A 20 -52.39 -27.44 -43.70
N LYS A 21 -52.18 -28.66 -44.22
CA LYS A 21 -51.36 -29.17 -45.35
C LYS A 21 -51.39 -28.38 -46.68
N THR A 22 -50.27 -28.33 -47.43
CA THR A 22 -49.96 -29.16 -48.63
C THR A 22 -48.69 -28.74 -49.42
N GLN A 23 -48.03 -29.75 -50.00
CA GLN A 23 -47.24 -29.76 -51.27
C GLN A 23 -45.69 -29.57 -51.30
N THR A 24 -45.07 -30.71 -51.69
CA THR A 24 -43.96 -30.94 -52.65
C THR A 24 -42.49 -30.67 -52.30
N LEU A 25 -41.79 -31.79 -52.09
CA LEU A 25 -40.49 -32.18 -52.67
C LEU A 25 -39.43 -31.08 -52.87
N GLY A 26 -38.56 -30.95 -51.88
CA GLY A 26 -37.18 -30.50 -52.04
C GLY A 26 -36.27 -31.40 -51.20
N ARG A 27 -35.57 -32.33 -51.83
CA ARG A 27 -34.50 -33.09 -51.21
C ARG A 27 -33.35 -32.12 -50.93
N THR A 28 -33.18 -31.73 -49.68
CA THR A 28 -31.92 -31.14 -49.19
C THR A 28 -31.72 -31.60 -47.75
N THR A 29 -30.92 -32.66 -47.64
CA THR A 29 -30.08 -33.06 -46.49
C THR A 29 -30.47 -32.48 -45.13
N VAL A 30 -31.07 -33.34 -44.31
CA VAL A 30 -31.04 -33.24 -42.86
C VAL A 30 -29.56 -33.19 -42.42
N PRO A 31 -29.11 -32.19 -41.64
CA PRO A 31 -27.80 -32.26 -41.01
C PRO A 31 -27.88 -33.34 -39.93
N THR A 32 -27.22 -34.46 -40.19
CA THR A 32 -26.86 -35.43 -39.17
C THR A 32 -25.96 -34.76 -38.14
N SER A 33 -26.35 -34.83 -36.87
CA SER A 33 -25.55 -34.70 -35.64
C SER A 33 -24.43 -33.64 -35.65
N GLY A 34 -24.59 -32.60 -34.81
CA GLY A 34 -23.64 -31.50 -34.64
C GLY A 34 -22.18 -31.95 -34.62
N GLU A 35 -21.48 -31.72 -35.72
CA GLU A 35 -20.03 -31.68 -35.74
C GLU A 35 -19.62 -30.43 -34.98
N SER A 36 -19.02 -30.61 -33.81
CA SER A 36 -18.33 -29.53 -33.11
C SER A 36 -17.30 -28.95 -34.09
N THR A 37 -17.50 -27.70 -34.49
CA THR A 37 -16.53 -26.96 -35.27
C THR A 37 -15.21 -26.85 -34.49
N PHE A 38 -14.09 -27.07 -35.18
CA PHE A 38 -12.75 -27.04 -34.60
C PHE A 38 -11.80 -26.26 -35.49
N SER A 39 -10.79 -25.66 -34.88
CA SER A 39 -9.69 -24.96 -35.56
C SER A 39 -8.38 -25.70 -35.30
N PRO A 40 -7.57 -26.02 -36.33
CA PRO A 40 -6.22 -26.56 -36.12
C PRO A 40 -5.33 -25.52 -35.44
N CYS A 41 -4.57 -25.93 -34.44
CA CYS A 41 -3.64 -25.09 -33.69
C CYS A 41 -2.37 -25.87 -33.30
N LYS A 42 -1.43 -25.19 -32.64
CA LYS A 42 -0.25 -25.81 -32.02
C LYS A 42 -0.27 -25.57 -30.52
N ILE A 43 0.15 -26.57 -29.77
CA ILE A 43 0.40 -26.44 -28.33
C ILE A 43 1.91 -26.45 -28.09
N SER A 44 2.39 -25.52 -27.28
CA SER A 44 3.74 -25.51 -26.76
C SER A 44 3.74 -25.79 -25.26
N LEU A 45 4.54 -26.75 -24.82
CA LEU A 45 4.82 -27.00 -23.40
C LEU A 45 6.23 -26.53 -23.08
N TYR A 46 6.39 -25.81 -21.98
CA TYR A 46 7.67 -25.26 -21.53
C TYR A 46 8.04 -25.77 -20.14
N VAL A 47 9.28 -26.22 -19.96
CA VAL A 47 9.79 -26.63 -18.63
C VAL A 47 11.18 -26.07 -18.37
N LEU A 48 11.37 -25.59 -17.15
CA LEU A 48 12.68 -25.15 -16.65
C LEU A 48 13.38 -26.26 -15.89
N ARG A 49 14.68 -26.37 -16.12
CA ARG A 49 15.53 -27.32 -15.39
C ARG A 49 16.93 -26.77 -15.19
N ARG A 50 17.51 -26.95 -14.00
CA ARG A 50 18.96 -26.84 -13.82
C ARG A 50 19.63 -28.11 -14.35
N SER A 51 20.57 -27.95 -15.26
CA SER A 51 21.31 -29.05 -15.85
C SER A 51 22.81 -28.78 -15.77
N ASP A 52 23.57 -29.80 -15.40
CA ASP A 52 24.99 -29.84 -15.74
C ASP A 52 25.10 -29.85 -17.27
N LEU A 53 25.87 -28.91 -17.83
CA LEU A 53 26.12 -28.80 -19.26
C LEU A 53 26.73 -30.08 -19.86
N LYS A 54 27.35 -30.93 -19.03
CA LYS A 54 27.95 -32.21 -19.45
C LYS A 54 26.97 -33.38 -19.43
N ALA A 55 25.80 -33.25 -18.79
CA ALA A 55 24.81 -34.31 -18.66
C ALA A 55 23.69 -34.16 -19.72
N SER A 56 23.57 -35.12 -20.63
CA SER A 56 22.50 -35.15 -21.64
C SER A 56 21.19 -35.71 -21.07
N TRP A 57 20.45 -34.87 -20.36
CA TRP A 57 19.11 -35.20 -19.89
C TRP A 57 18.13 -35.28 -21.06
N LYS A 58 17.26 -36.28 -21.03
CA LYS A 58 16.12 -36.45 -21.95
C LYS A 58 14.83 -36.27 -21.17
N ILE A 59 13.93 -35.41 -21.66
CA ILE A 59 12.62 -35.18 -21.07
C ILE A 59 11.57 -35.54 -22.14
N GLN A 60 10.54 -36.28 -21.74
CA GLN A 60 9.50 -36.83 -22.60
C GLN A 60 8.11 -36.57 -22.00
N ALA A 61 7.13 -36.22 -22.83
CA ALA A 61 5.71 -36.34 -22.50
C ALA A 61 5.19 -37.68 -23.03
N LEU A 62 4.43 -38.40 -22.21
CA LEU A 62 3.85 -39.71 -22.51
C LEU A 62 2.34 -39.63 -22.37
N PHE A 63 1.61 -39.68 -23.48
CA PHE A 63 0.14 -39.71 -23.48
C PHE A 63 -0.36 -41.15 -23.39
N THR A 64 0.36 -42.06 -24.04
CA THR A 64 0.19 -43.51 -23.94
C THR A 64 1.57 -44.17 -24.00
N ASP A 65 1.64 -45.49 -23.84
CA ASP A 65 2.90 -46.23 -23.98
C ASP A 65 3.52 -46.06 -25.39
N ASP A 66 2.68 -45.84 -26.40
CA ASP A 66 3.07 -45.69 -27.80
C ASP A 66 3.22 -44.23 -28.24
N LEU A 67 2.48 -43.30 -27.62
CA LEU A 67 2.55 -41.87 -27.93
C LEU A 67 3.47 -41.12 -26.96
N LYS A 68 4.69 -40.86 -27.44
CA LYS A 68 5.72 -40.12 -26.71
C LYS A 68 6.27 -38.96 -27.52
N TYR A 69 6.41 -37.82 -26.87
CA TYR A 69 7.01 -36.61 -27.44
C TYR A 69 8.26 -36.22 -26.65
N MET A 70 9.33 -35.87 -27.37
CA MET A 70 10.57 -35.38 -26.77
C MET A 70 10.49 -33.87 -26.56
N PHE A 71 10.96 -33.40 -25.40
CA PHE A 71 11.28 -32.00 -25.22
C PHE A 71 12.68 -31.73 -25.76
N ASP A 72 12.80 -30.64 -26.52
CA ASP A 72 14.07 -30.14 -27.02
C ASP A 72 14.55 -28.98 -26.13
N ILE A 73 15.87 -28.91 -25.91
CA ILE A 73 16.48 -27.75 -25.27
C ILE A 73 16.42 -26.59 -26.27
N THR A 74 15.72 -25.52 -25.93
CA THR A 74 15.65 -24.33 -26.79
C THR A 74 16.71 -23.31 -26.44
N GLU A 75 17.02 -23.14 -25.16
CA GLU A 75 17.96 -22.12 -24.70
C GLU A 75 18.64 -22.53 -23.39
N THR A 76 19.89 -22.12 -23.21
CA THR A 76 20.67 -22.41 -22.01
C THR A 76 21.37 -21.16 -21.51
N LEU A 77 21.31 -20.92 -20.20
CA LEU A 77 22.02 -19.78 -19.61
C LEU A 77 23.52 -20.09 -19.55
N THR A 78 24.32 -19.22 -20.17
CA THR A 78 25.78 -19.32 -20.14
C THR A 78 26.32 -18.96 -18.76
N ARG A 79 27.53 -19.45 -18.43
CA ARG A 79 28.20 -19.09 -17.16
C ARG A 79 28.42 -17.58 -17.00
N SER A 80 28.63 -16.85 -18.10
CA SER A 80 28.76 -15.39 -18.10
C SER A 80 27.46 -14.64 -17.76
N GLU A 81 26.30 -15.22 -18.10
CA GLU A 81 24.99 -14.65 -17.77
C GLU A 81 24.58 -14.91 -16.33
N ILE A 82 25.16 -15.94 -15.70
CA ILE A 82 24.88 -16.36 -14.33
C ILE A 82 25.93 -15.71 -13.43
N ALA A 83 25.73 -14.44 -13.09
CA ALA A 83 26.64 -13.72 -12.21
C ALA A 83 26.82 -14.52 -10.90
N ALA A 84 28.03 -15.04 -10.67
CA ALA A 84 28.49 -15.66 -9.43
C ALA A 84 28.13 -17.13 -9.08
N SER A 85 27.83 -18.04 -10.02
CA SER A 85 27.85 -19.48 -9.66
C SER A 85 29.18 -20.16 -10.02
N LYS A 86 29.94 -20.55 -8.99
CA LYS A 86 31.08 -21.49 -9.10
C LYS A 86 30.66 -22.92 -9.50
N HIS A 87 29.36 -23.16 -9.70
CA HIS A 87 28.79 -24.47 -10.01
C HIS A 87 28.67 -24.70 -11.52
N GLU A 88 28.80 -25.96 -11.96
CA GLU A 88 28.74 -26.35 -13.37
C GLU A 88 27.31 -26.37 -13.96
N GLU A 89 26.30 -26.11 -13.15
CA GLU A 89 24.89 -26.22 -13.53
C GLU A 89 24.27 -24.88 -13.92
N SER A 90 23.54 -24.89 -15.04
CA SER A 90 22.82 -23.74 -15.59
C SER A 90 21.33 -24.05 -15.77
N PRO A 91 20.43 -23.08 -15.56
CA PRO A 91 19.04 -23.22 -16.02
C PRO A 91 18.98 -23.34 -17.55
N CYS A 92 18.19 -24.32 -18.00
CA CYS A 92 17.87 -24.59 -19.39
C CYS A 92 16.35 -24.51 -19.57
N LEU A 93 15.92 -23.91 -20.68
CA LEU A 93 14.54 -23.94 -21.13
C LEU A 93 14.38 -25.10 -22.12
N TYR A 94 13.42 -25.95 -21.83
CA TYR A 94 13.00 -27.03 -22.71
C TYR A 94 11.62 -26.70 -23.28
N GLN A 95 11.42 -27.00 -24.56
CA GLN A 95 10.14 -26.83 -25.24
C GLN A 95 9.73 -28.13 -25.93
N LEU A 96 8.43 -28.41 -25.89
CA LEU A 96 7.78 -29.40 -26.73
C LEU A 96 6.68 -28.70 -27.53
N GLN A 97 6.63 -28.92 -28.84
CA GLN A 97 5.52 -28.49 -29.70
C GLN A 97 4.74 -29.68 -30.26
N MET A 98 3.42 -29.58 -30.24
CA MET A 98 2.51 -30.62 -30.72
C MET A 98 1.40 -29.99 -31.56
N ASP A 99 0.97 -30.70 -32.61
CA ASP A 99 -0.21 -30.30 -33.38
C ASP A 99 -1.49 -30.64 -32.61
N ALA A 100 -2.47 -29.75 -32.65
CA ALA A 100 -3.68 -29.85 -31.84
C ALA A 100 -4.92 -29.30 -32.57
N ARG A 101 -6.09 -29.57 -31.99
CA ARG A 101 -7.39 -29.00 -32.38
C ARG A 101 -7.99 -28.27 -31.21
N LEU A 102 -8.37 -27.02 -31.44
CA LEU A 102 -9.16 -26.20 -30.52
C LEU A 102 -10.63 -26.30 -30.95
N TYR A 103 -11.47 -26.85 -30.09
CA TYR A 103 -12.92 -26.90 -30.30
C TYR A 103 -13.56 -25.58 -29.88
N ASP A 104 -14.76 -25.29 -30.39
CA ASP A 104 -15.53 -24.11 -29.99
C ASP A 104 -15.90 -24.11 -28.50
N THR A 105 -15.88 -25.27 -27.84
CA THR A 105 -16.03 -25.41 -26.39
C THR A 105 -14.80 -24.93 -25.61
N GLY A 106 -13.69 -24.62 -26.29
CA GLY A 106 -12.40 -24.29 -25.72
C GLY A 106 -11.52 -25.51 -25.42
N GLU A 107 -12.05 -26.73 -25.52
CA GLU A 107 -11.26 -27.95 -25.32
C GLU A 107 -10.15 -28.06 -26.36
N ILE A 108 -8.99 -28.58 -25.95
CA ILE A 108 -7.87 -28.84 -26.84
C ILE A 108 -7.50 -30.32 -26.82
N ASP A 109 -7.46 -30.92 -28.01
CA ASP A 109 -6.96 -32.28 -28.24
C ASP A 109 -5.68 -32.26 -29.07
N ILE A 110 -4.72 -33.09 -28.70
CA ILE A 110 -3.52 -33.35 -29.47
C ILE A 110 -3.83 -34.32 -30.61
N VAL A 111 -3.32 -33.99 -31.79
CA VAL A 111 -3.51 -34.77 -33.01
C VAL A 111 -2.27 -35.63 -33.24
N HIS A 112 -2.45 -36.95 -33.27
CA HIS A 112 -1.39 -37.88 -33.66
C HIS A 112 -1.96 -39.02 -34.49
N GLU A 113 -1.49 -39.18 -35.73
CA GLU A 113 -1.89 -40.26 -36.63
C GLU A 113 -3.43 -40.45 -36.73
N ASN A 114 -4.17 -39.33 -36.81
CA ASN A 114 -5.64 -39.28 -36.82
C ASN A 114 -6.35 -39.73 -35.52
N ARG A 115 -5.61 -39.87 -34.41
CA ARG A 115 -6.17 -40.04 -33.07
C ARG A 115 -6.08 -38.73 -32.28
N PHE A 116 -6.99 -38.59 -31.31
CA PHE A 116 -7.12 -37.42 -30.46
C PHE A 116 -6.82 -37.81 -29.02
N TYR A 117 -5.94 -37.05 -28.39
CA TYR A 117 -5.54 -37.26 -27.00
C TYR A 117 -5.75 -35.97 -26.24
N LYS A 118 -6.40 -36.06 -25.08
CA LYS A 118 -6.59 -34.90 -24.23
C LYS A 118 -5.25 -34.39 -23.72
N VAL A 119 -5.09 -33.07 -23.72
CA VAL A 119 -3.86 -32.40 -23.27
C VAL A 119 -3.59 -32.66 -21.79
N GLU A 120 -4.62 -32.91 -20.99
CA GLU A 120 -4.52 -33.17 -19.54
C GLU A 120 -3.97 -34.56 -19.16
N ASP A 121 -3.88 -35.50 -20.10
CA ASP A 121 -3.70 -36.93 -19.79
C ASP A 121 -2.24 -37.46 -19.93
N TYR A 122 -1.21 -36.59 -19.98
CA TYR A 122 0.18 -37.06 -20.13
C TYR A 122 0.99 -37.17 -18.84
N GLN A 123 1.98 -38.06 -18.87
CA GLN A 123 3.00 -38.24 -17.85
C GLN A 123 4.34 -37.69 -18.35
N LEU A 124 5.14 -37.11 -17.46
CA LEU A 124 6.50 -36.70 -17.81
C LEU A 124 7.48 -37.83 -17.49
N ARG A 125 8.26 -38.25 -18.49
CA ARG A 125 9.39 -39.17 -18.32
C ARG A 125 10.71 -38.43 -18.47
N ILE A 126 11.61 -38.64 -17.52
CA ILE A 126 12.96 -38.08 -17.55
C ILE A 126 13.98 -39.20 -17.53
N SER A 127 14.99 -39.10 -18.39
CA SER A 127 16.11 -40.02 -18.39
C SER A 127 17.48 -39.37 -18.49
N GLN A 128 18.48 -40.04 -17.91
CA GLN A 128 19.90 -39.65 -17.97
C GLN A 128 20.75 -40.89 -18.30
N PRO A 129 21.70 -40.78 -19.24
CA PRO A 129 22.69 -41.83 -19.45
C PRO A 129 23.64 -41.90 -18.23
N ARG A 130 23.86 -43.10 -17.69
CA ARG A 130 24.86 -43.30 -16.63
C ARG A 130 26.27 -43.06 -17.15
N THR A 131 27.12 -42.49 -16.31
CA THR A 131 28.57 -42.36 -16.54
C THR A 131 29.30 -43.71 -16.52
N VAL A 132 28.64 -44.81 -16.11
CA VAL A 132 29.23 -46.16 -16.05
C VAL A 132 28.43 -47.12 -16.96
N GLY A 133 28.94 -47.35 -18.17
CA GLY A 133 28.51 -48.40 -19.09
C GLY A 133 27.42 -47.98 -20.12
N PRO A 134 27.49 -48.49 -21.37
CA PRO A 134 26.68 -48.01 -22.51
C PRO A 134 25.17 -48.36 -22.45
N THR A 135 24.70 -49.12 -21.46
CA THR A 135 23.34 -49.70 -21.45
C THR A 135 22.47 -49.36 -20.24
N SER A 136 22.96 -48.60 -19.26
CA SER A 136 22.17 -48.30 -18.06
C SER A 136 21.65 -46.85 -18.10
N HIS A 137 20.32 -46.71 -18.23
CA HIS A 137 19.62 -45.43 -18.22
C HIS A 137 18.83 -45.30 -16.92
N TYR A 138 18.87 -44.14 -16.29
CA TYR A 138 17.90 -43.81 -15.24
C TYR A 138 16.60 -43.42 -15.94
N GLU A 139 15.47 -44.08 -15.66
CA GLU A 139 14.16 -43.68 -16.18
C GLU A 139 13.17 -43.47 -15.03
N HIS A 140 12.51 -42.31 -15.04
CA HIS A 140 11.46 -41.98 -14.11
C HIS A 140 10.27 -41.40 -14.84
N THR A 141 9.09 -41.99 -14.60
CA THR A 141 7.81 -41.50 -15.10
C THR A 141 7.01 -40.97 -13.92
N VAL A 142 6.47 -39.76 -14.05
CA VAL A 142 5.62 -39.13 -13.02
C VAL A 142 4.31 -38.71 -13.69
N PRO A 143 3.15 -39.09 -13.11
CA PRO A 143 1.88 -38.56 -13.57
C PRO A 143 1.89 -37.05 -13.33
N PHE A 144 1.81 -36.29 -14.42
CA PHE A 144 1.69 -34.85 -14.34
C PHE A 144 0.22 -34.50 -14.39
N ARG A 145 -0.20 -33.55 -13.56
CA ARG A 145 -1.53 -32.96 -13.67
C ARG A 145 -1.34 -31.53 -14.13
N LEU A 146 -1.82 -31.26 -15.34
CA LEU A 146 -1.71 -29.96 -15.98
C LEU A 146 -2.09 -28.84 -15.00
N ILE A 147 -1.23 -27.83 -14.87
CA ILE A 147 -1.47 -26.68 -13.97
C ILE A 147 -2.37 -25.65 -14.65
N ALA A 148 -2.45 -25.66 -15.97
CA ALA A 148 -3.14 -24.66 -16.77
C ALA A 148 -4.61 -25.02 -17.05
N ASP A 149 -5.35 -23.99 -17.44
CA ASP A 149 -6.55 -24.11 -18.25
C ASP A 149 -6.23 -24.93 -19.52
N PRO A 150 -6.93 -26.05 -19.79
CA PRO A 150 -6.71 -26.86 -20.98
C PRO A 150 -6.97 -26.12 -22.30
N THR A 151 -7.53 -24.92 -22.26
CA THR A 151 -7.81 -24.05 -23.41
C THR A 151 -6.60 -23.23 -23.88
N MET A 152 -5.48 -23.24 -23.15
CA MET A 152 -4.28 -22.47 -23.50
C MET A 152 -3.34 -23.21 -24.46
N THR A 153 -2.88 -22.51 -25.51
CA THR A 153 -1.92 -23.04 -26.50
C THR A 153 -0.47 -23.03 -26.00
N ASP A 154 -0.10 -22.12 -25.11
CA ASP A 154 1.23 -22.06 -24.50
C ASP A 154 1.12 -22.37 -23.01
N GLN A 155 1.77 -23.44 -22.58
CA GLN A 155 1.66 -23.95 -21.21
C GLN A 155 3.04 -24.06 -20.55
N PHE A 156 3.15 -23.55 -19.34
CA PHE A 156 4.36 -23.44 -18.54
C PHE A 156 4.28 -24.39 -17.35
N LEU A 157 5.24 -25.31 -17.25
CA LEU A 157 5.21 -26.35 -16.24
C LEU A 157 5.94 -25.87 -14.97
N PHE A 158 5.19 -25.67 -13.87
CA PHE A 158 5.66 -25.18 -12.56
C PHE A 158 5.71 -26.29 -11.50
N ASP A 159 6.51 -26.12 -10.42
CA ASP A 159 6.62 -27.01 -9.23
C ASP A 159 6.52 -28.51 -9.61
N VAL A 160 7.23 -28.90 -10.67
CA VAL A 160 7.19 -30.28 -11.14
C VAL A 160 7.98 -31.11 -10.14
N ARG A 161 7.30 -31.71 -9.16
CA ARG A 161 7.92 -32.51 -8.12
C ARG A 161 8.20 -33.92 -8.61
N PHE A 162 9.47 -34.26 -8.79
CA PHE A 162 9.89 -35.64 -9.07
C PHE A 162 10.38 -36.30 -7.78
N ASN A 163 9.55 -36.41 -6.73
CA ASN A 163 9.99 -37.14 -5.55
C ASN A 163 9.93 -38.66 -5.80
N LYS A 164 11.08 -39.33 -5.84
CA LYS A 164 11.20 -40.73 -5.45
C LYS A 164 12.22 -40.74 -4.34
N SER A 165 11.82 -41.01 -3.11
CA SER A 165 12.71 -41.17 -1.95
C SER A 165 13.61 -42.39 -2.11
N SER A 166 14.53 -42.32 -3.06
CA SER A 166 15.66 -43.20 -3.35
C SER A 166 16.15 -42.90 -4.78
N PHE A 167 17.26 -42.21 -5.07
CA PHE A 167 18.40 -41.70 -4.29
C PHE A 167 19.08 -40.69 -5.21
N GLY A 168 18.98 -39.37 -5.00
CA GLY A 168 19.80 -38.60 -4.08
C GLY A 168 20.69 -37.67 -4.94
N LEU A 169 20.50 -36.35 -5.02
CA LEU A 169 20.16 -35.46 -3.91
C LEU A 169 19.33 -34.20 -4.25
N THR A 170 18.76 -34.06 -5.44
CA THR A 170 17.45 -33.38 -5.60
C THR A 170 16.88 -33.61 -7.01
N PRO A 171 15.55 -33.75 -7.16
CA PRO A 171 14.91 -33.98 -8.47
C PRO A 171 14.63 -32.68 -9.24
N PRO A 172 14.51 -32.70 -10.58
CA PRO A 172 14.44 -31.47 -11.39
C PRO A 172 13.16 -30.65 -11.13
N GLY A 173 13.25 -29.33 -11.03
CA GLY A 173 12.10 -28.45 -10.71
C GLY A 173 11.87 -28.22 -9.21
N ILE A 174 12.46 -29.04 -8.32
CA ILE A 174 12.41 -28.86 -6.86
C ILE A 174 13.50 -27.88 -6.35
N ASP A 175 14.57 -27.64 -7.12
CA ASP A 175 15.64 -26.72 -6.72
C ASP A 175 15.37 -25.24 -7.04
N ILE A 176 14.33 -24.94 -7.82
CA ILE A 176 13.95 -23.57 -8.15
C ILE A 176 12.71 -23.26 -7.31
N PRO A 177 12.77 -22.31 -6.35
CA PRO A 177 11.60 -21.84 -5.63
C PRO A 177 10.47 -21.45 -6.59
N PHE A 178 9.21 -21.59 -6.19
CA PHE A 178 8.06 -21.31 -7.06
C PHE A 178 8.17 -19.90 -7.70
N TRP A 179 8.40 -18.88 -6.88
CA TRP A 179 8.57 -17.49 -7.36
C TRP A 179 9.81 -17.29 -8.24
N ASP A 180 10.87 -18.07 -8.07
CA ASP A 180 12.06 -17.98 -8.92
C ASP A 180 11.77 -18.42 -10.37
N HIS A 181 10.78 -19.29 -10.59
CA HIS A 181 10.32 -19.63 -11.94
C HIS A 181 9.81 -18.40 -12.69
N LEU A 182 9.11 -17.50 -11.99
CA LEU A 182 8.63 -16.24 -12.55
C LEU A 182 9.78 -15.42 -13.14
N CYS A 183 10.87 -15.27 -12.38
CA CYS A 183 12.06 -14.55 -12.82
C CYS A 183 12.74 -15.24 -14.01
N ILE A 184 12.95 -16.55 -13.95
CA ILE A 184 13.75 -17.27 -14.94
C ILE A 184 13.02 -17.39 -16.29
N PHE A 185 11.72 -17.69 -16.29
CA PHE A 185 10.93 -17.68 -17.53
C PHE A 185 10.91 -16.29 -18.17
N SER A 186 10.66 -15.25 -17.38
CA SER A 186 10.68 -13.86 -17.86
C SER A 186 12.02 -13.49 -18.49
N TYR A 187 13.12 -13.95 -17.91
CA TYR A 187 14.44 -13.79 -18.49
C TYR A 187 14.55 -14.44 -19.88
N PHE A 188 14.11 -15.70 -20.02
CA PHE A 188 14.15 -16.39 -21.31
C PHE A 188 13.28 -15.70 -22.36
N PHE A 189 12.08 -15.23 -22.01
CA PHE A 189 11.23 -14.50 -22.94
C PHE A 189 11.89 -13.21 -23.44
N ILE A 190 12.56 -12.48 -22.55
CA ILE A 190 13.33 -11.28 -22.93
C ILE A 190 14.51 -11.65 -23.83
N LYS A 191 15.31 -12.64 -23.43
CA LYS A 191 16.49 -13.09 -24.20
C LYS A 191 16.13 -13.56 -25.60
N MET A 192 15.08 -14.36 -25.71
CA MET A 192 14.58 -14.94 -26.97
C MET A 192 13.61 -14.02 -27.72
N LYS A 193 13.29 -12.84 -27.16
CA LYS A 193 12.28 -11.90 -27.67
C LYS A 193 10.91 -12.55 -27.91
N SER A 194 10.54 -13.54 -27.11
CA SER A 194 9.25 -14.25 -27.17
C SER A 194 8.19 -13.56 -26.31
N TYR A 195 7.94 -12.28 -26.59
CA TYR A 195 7.03 -11.43 -25.80
C TYR A 195 5.55 -11.80 -25.99
N ASP A 196 5.22 -12.45 -27.10
CA ASP A 196 3.90 -13.00 -27.43
C ASP A 196 3.39 -14.00 -26.39
N LYS A 197 4.31 -14.61 -25.62
CA LYS A 197 4.00 -15.65 -24.63
C LYS A 197 3.67 -15.12 -23.24
N ILE A 198 3.86 -13.82 -23.00
CA ILE A 198 3.76 -13.21 -21.66
C ILE A 198 2.34 -13.29 -21.10
N ASP A 199 1.32 -13.09 -21.93
CA ASP A 199 -0.06 -13.06 -21.46
C ASP A 199 -0.48 -14.44 -20.91
N SER A 200 -0.30 -15.50 -21.72
CA SER A 200 -0.54 -16.89 -21.31
C SER A 200 0.28 -17.27 -20.08
N PHE A 201 1.54 -16.81 -20.01
CA PHE A 201 2.42 -17.07 -18.88
C PHE A 201 1.91 -16.47 -17.57
N LEU A 202 1.56 -15.18 -17.58
CA LEU A 202 1.09 -14.48 -16.38
C LEU A 202 -0.28 -15.00 -15.93
N GLU A 203 -1.17 -15.31 -16.87
CA GLU A 203 -2.48 -15.88 -16.56
C GLU A 203 -2.35 -17.26 -15.91
N GLN A 204 -1.54 -18.15 -16.48
CA GLN A 204 -1.30 -19.45 -15.88
C GLN A 204 -0.63 -19.36 -14.51
N PHE A 205 0.29 -18.40 -14.32
CA PHE A 205 0.92 -18.16 -13.02
C PHE A 205 -0.11 -17.69 -11.98
N ALA A 206 -1.01 -16.79 -12.36
CA ALA A 206 -2.09 -16.31 -11.49
C ALA A 206 -3.07 -17.43 -11.09
N ILE A 207 -3.46 -18.29 -12.05
CA ILE A 207 -4.30 -19.47 -11.80
C ILE A 207 -3.60 -20.41 -10.80
N ALA A 208 -2.30 -20.69 -11.00
CA ALA A 208 -1.53 -21.56 -10.11
C ALA A 208 -1.51 -21.05 -8.66
N VAL A 209 -1.37 -19.73 -8.47
CA VAL A 209 -1.38 -19.09 -7.15
C VAL A 209 -2.78 -19.16 -6.52
N HIS A 210 -3.84 -18.89 -7.28
CA HIS A 210 -5.21 -18.86 -6.77
C HIS A 210 -5.80 -20.25 -6.46
N GLU A 211 -5.61 -21.24 -7.33
CA GLU A 211 -6.26 -22.54 -7.21
C GLU A 211 -5.54 -23.52 -6.27
N ARG A 212 -4.21 -23.47 -6.20
CA ARG A 212 -3.43 -24.63 -5.73
C ARG A 212 -2.73 -24.50 -4.39
N ASN A 213 -2.53 -23.31 -3.82
CA ASN A 213 -1.99 -23.21 -2.46
C ASN A 213 -2.02 -21.80 -1.85
N ARG A 214 -2.77 -21.62 -0.74
CA ARG A 214 -2.56 -20.46 0.16
C ARG A 214 -1.10 -20.34 0.62
N ARG A 215 -0.34 -21.43 0.59
CA ARG A 215 1.09 -21.46 0.91
C ARG A 215 1.92 -20.51 0.04
N PHE A 216 1.66 -20.41 -1.27
CA PHE A 216 2.48 -19.60 -2.17
C PHE A 216 2.32 -18.10 -1.93
N LEU A 217 1.15 -17.65 -1.47
CA LEU A 217 0.87 -16.25 -1.14
C LEU A 217 1.74 -15.74 0.02
N ASN A 218 2.17 -16.64 0.92
CA ASN A 218 2.96 -16.30 2.10
C ASN A 218 4.43 -16.74 1.95
N GLU A 219 4.84 -17.23 0.77
CA GLU A 219 6.23 -17.59 0.52
C GLU A 219 7.12 -16.36 0.42
N HIS A 220 8.25 -16.43 1.11
CA HIS A 220 9.17 -15.32 1.25
C HIS A 220 9.80 -14.90 -0.08
N LEU A 221 9.60 -13.65 -0.53
CA LEU A 221 10.00 -13.17 -1.86
C LEU A 221 11.51 -12.87 -2.01
N ASN A 222 12.29 -12.95 -0.93
CA ASN A 222 13.73 -12.70 -1.00
C ASN A 222 14.46 -13.63 -1.99
N SER A 223 14.10 -14.91 -2.11
CA SER A 223 14.76 -15.78 -3.11
C SER A 223 14.53 -15.28 -4.53
N PHE A 224 13.29 -14.86 -4.83
CA PHE A 224 12.91 -14.30 -6.12
C PHE A 224 13.76 -13.08 -6.46
N PHE A 225 13.85 -12.09 -5.57
CA PHE A 225 14.65 -10.89 -5.83
C PHE A 225 16.16 -11.16 -5.89
N GLN A 226 16.67 -12.13 -5.13
CA GLN A 226 18.07 -12.56 -5.26
C GLN A 226 18.31 -13.26 -6.61
N THR A 227 17.35 -14.01 -7.10
CA THR A 227 17.39 -14.62 -8.43
C THR A 227 17.31 -13.56 -9.52
N CYS A 228 16.45 -12.54 -9.40
CA CYS A 228 16.50 -11.37 -10.27
C CYS A 228 17.89 -10.71 -10.23
N ARG A 229 18.50 -10.61 -9.04
CA ARG A 229 19.83 -10.04 -8.86
C ARG A 229 20.92 -10.78 -9.60
N LYS A 230 20.83 -12.10 -9.63
CA LYS A 230 21.74 -12.95 -10.38
C LYS A 230 21.74 -12.64 -11.88
N TYR A 231 20.58 -12.26 -12.42
CA TYR A 231 20.40 -11.97 -13.83
C TYR A 231 20.44 -10.47 -14.16
N TYR A 232 20.77 -9.60 -13.18
CA TYR A 232 20.65 -8.16 -13.35
C TYR A 232 21.46 -7.59 -14.50
N ASN A 233 22.71 -7.97 -14.67
CA ASN A 233 23.55 -7.34 -15.69
C ASN A 233 22.94 -7.50 -17.09
N THR A 234 22.42 -8.68 -17.39
CA THR A 234 21.77 -8.95 -18.67
C THR A 234 20.38 -8.31 -18.74
N ILE A 235 19.60 -8.35 -17.65
CA ILE A 235 18.30 -7.67 -17.55
C ILE A 235 18.48 -6.16 -17.81
N GLU A 236 19.42 -5.51 -17.13
CA GLU A 236 19.70 -4.09 -17.27
C GLU A 236 20.12 -3.73 -18.70
N GLN A 237 21.00 -4.52 -19.32
CA GLN A 237 21.40 -4.32 -20.72
C GLN A 237 20.20 -4.44 -21.67
N ASN A 238 19.40 -5.49 -21.52
CA ASN A 238 18.23 -5.73 -22.37
C ASN A 238 17.18 -4.62 -22.20
N VAL A 239 16.86 -4.22 -20.98
CA VAL A 239 15.87 -3.18 -20.67
C VAL A 239 16.32 -1.80 -21.16
N LYS A 240 17.63 -1.51 -21.10
CA LYS A 240 18.21 -0.29 -21.68
C LYS A 240 18.10 -0.25 -23.19
N GLN A 241 18.02 -1.38 -23.89
CA GLN A 241 17.99 -1.43 -25.36
C GLN A 241 16.59 -1.72 -25.92
N ASP A 242 15.75 -2.45 -25.19
CA ASP A 242 14.48 -2.99 -25.66
C ASP A 242 13.31 -2.53 -24.76
N LEU A 243 12.35 -1.80 -25.36
CA LEU A 243 11.15 -1.31 -24.68
C LEU A 243 10.20 -2.44 -24.28
N LEU A 244 10.11 -3.52 -25.07
CA LEU A 244 9.25 -4.66 -24.78
C LEU A 244 9.78 -5.45 -23.59
N ALA A 245 11.10 -5.53 -23.44
CA ALA A 245 11.74 -6.10 -22.26
C ALA A 245 11.36 -5.34 -20.98
N LEU A 246 11.44 -4.00 -21.02
CA LEU A 246 11.02 -3.14 -19.91
C LEU A 246 9.54 -3.33 -19.57
N LYS A 247 8.67 -3.28 -20.58
CA LYS A 247 7.22 -3.50 -20.44
C LYS A 247 6.95 -4.87 -19.79
N THR A 248 7.63 -5.91 -20.25
CA THR A 248 7.51 -7.28 -19.73
C THR A 248 7.86 -7.36 -18.25
N LEU A 249 9.00 -6.80 -17.82
CA LEU A 249 9.41 -6.86 -16.42
C LEU A 249 8.42 -6.15 -15.48
N ILE A 250 7.87 -5.02 -15.91
CA ILE A 250 6.84 -4.32 -15.13
C ILE A 250 5.61 -5.22 -15.01
N ARG A 251 5.10 -5.76 -16.13
CA ARG A 251 3.93 -6.64 -16.12
C ARG A 251 4.15 -7.92 -15.31
N VAL A 252 5.36 -8.48 -15.29
CA VAL A 252 5.72 -9.64 -14.47
C VAL A 252 5.57 -9.36 -12.97
N MET A 253 5.85 -8.14 -12.52
CA MET A 253 5.62 -7.79 -11.12
C MET A 253 4.13 -7.82 -10.73
N SER A 254 3.20 -7.74 -11.68
CA SER A 254 1.75 -7.68 -11.39
C SER A 254 1.15 -8.93 -10.75
N VAL A 255 1.85 -10.08 -10.84
CA VAL A 255 1.40 -11.36 -10.26
C VAL A 255 2.12 -11.70 -8.96
N VAL A 256 3.05 -10.84 -8.50
CA VAL A 256 3.80 -11.03 -7.25
C VAL A 256 2.93 -10.58 -6.08
N PRO A 257 2.52 -11.47 -5.16
CA PRO A 257 1.72 -11.10 -4.01
C PRO A 257 2.64 -10.40 -3.02
N ILE A 258 2.37 -9.15 -2.68
CA ILE A 258 3.12 -8.45 -1.63
C ILE A 258 2.20 -8.30 -0.42
N ASN A 259 2.66 -8.79 0.74
CA ASN A 259 2.00 -8.61 2.02
C ASN A 259 3.05 -8.42 3.14
N GLU A 260 2.58 -8.12 4.36
CA GLU A 260 3.44 -7.89 5.53
C GLU A 260 4.29 -9.13 5.88
N GLU A 261 3.83 -10.35 5.56
CA GLU A 261 4.49 -11.60 5.93
C GLU A 261 5.59 -12.02 4.95
N ASN A 262 5.42 -11.74 3.65
CA ASN A 262 6.26 -12.30 2.59
C ASN A 262 7.35 -11.35 2.08
N MET A 263 7.27 -10.06 2.45
CA MET A 263 8.20 -9.04 2.00
C MET A 263 9.08 -8.54 3.16
N ILE A 264 10.38 -8.86 3.11
CA ILE A 264 11.35 -8.25 4.03
C ILE A 264 11.56 -6.78 3.62
N VAL A 265 11.12 -5.89 4.50
CA VAL A 265 11.51 -4.49 4.53
C VAL A 265 13.05 -4.41 4.48
N ARG A 266 13.60 -3.65 3.53
CA ARG A 266 15.05 -3.49 3.24
C ARG A 266 15.75 -4.64 2.49
N SER A 267 15.05 -5.50 1.75
CA SER A 267 15.74 -6.39 0.80
C SER A 267 16.51 -5.58 -0.24
N GLU A 268 17.85 -5.53 -0.13
CA GLU A 268 18.74 -4.80 -1.05
C GLU A 268 18.51 -5.24 -2.50
N ALA A 269 18.28 -6.53 -2.72
CA ALA A 269 18.03 -7.08 -4.05
C ALA A 269 16.73 -6.55 -4.65
N ALA A 270 15.65 -6.46 -3.86
CA ALA A 270 14.36 -5.93 -4.31
C ALA A 270 14.44 -4.43 -4.62
N VAL A 271 15.13 -3.67 -3.77
CA VAL A 271 15.34 -2.23 -3.96
C VAL A 271 16.17 -1.93 -5.20
N LEU A 272 17.23 -2.71 -5.42
CA LEU A 272 18.05 -2.56 -6.62
C LEU A 272 17.24 -2.89 -7.88
N PHE A 273 16.41 -3.95 -7.85
CA PHE A 273 15.46 -4.29 -8.92
C PHE A 273 14.60 -3.07 -9.28
N SER A 274 13.87 -2.57 -8.28
CA SER A 274 12.87 -1.54 -8.49
C SER A 274 13.51 -0.23 -8.94
N SER A 275 14.67 0.12 -8.38
CA SER A 275 15.40 1.34 -8.76
C SER A 275 15.87 1.32 -10.21
N ILE A 276 16.38 0.19 -10.70
CA ILE A 276 16.84 0.07 -12.10
C ILE A 276 15.63 0.17 -13.04
N VAL A 277 14.59 -0.62 -12.78
CA VAL A 277 13.39 -0.65 -13.64
C VAL A 277 12.72 0.72 -13.68
N LEU A 278 12.51 1.36 -12.52
CA LEU A 278 11.86 2.67 -12.45
C LEU A 278 12.71 3.79 -13.07
N ARG A 279 14.04 3.78 -12.90
CA ARG A 279 14.92 4.75 -13.55
C ARG A 279 14.89 4.63 -15.07
N THR A 280 15.03 3.41 -15.60
CA THR A 280 14.97 3.19 -17.05
C THR A 280 13.58 3.47 -17.61
N LEU A 281 12.53 3.22 -16.82
CA LEU A 281 11.18 3.61 -17.18
C LEU A 281 11.01 5.12 -17.22
N LEU A 282 11.52 5.87 -16.24
CA LEU A 282 11.48 7.34 -16.25
C LEU A 282 12.10 7.92 -17.52
N GLU A 283 13.27 7.42 -17.92
CA GLU A 283 13.96 7.85 -19.15
C GLU A 283 13.16 7.54 -20.44
N LYS A 284 12.36 6.47 -20.43
CA LYS A 284 11.67 5.94 -21.62
C LYS A 284 10.15 6.05 -21.55
N PHE A 285 9.61 6.73 -20.55
CA PHE A 285 8.21 6.63 -20.18
C PHE A 285 7.28 7.01 -21.32
N GLN A 286 7.52 8.16 -21.98
CA GLN A 286 6.69 8.65 -23.07
C GLN A 286 6.64 7.68 -24.25
N THR A 287 7.77 7.07 -24.61
CA THR A 287 7.85 6.10 -25.70
C THR A 287 7.15 4.79 -25.33
N LEU A 288 7.33 4.29 -24.10
CA LEU A 288 6.66 3.09 -23.65
C LEU A 288 5.13 3.30 -23.55
N TRP A 289 4.71 4.45 -23.02
CA TRP A 289 3.30 4.80 -22.85
C TRP A 289 2.53 4.75 -24.18
N ALA A 290 3.12 5.26 -25.26
CA ALA A 290 2.52 5.23 -26.60
C ALA A 290 2.31 3.80 -27.16
N THR A 291 3.03 2.80 -26.62
CA THR A 291 2.96 1.39 -27.08
C THR A 291 2.10 0.50 -26.18
N LEU A 292 1.56 1.03 -25.08
CA LEU A 292 0.83 0.25 -24.10
C LEU A 292 -0.61 0.03 -24.54
N ALA A 293 -0.97 -1.21 -24.84
CA ALA A 293 -2.34 -1.54 -25.21
C ALA A 293 -3.28 -1.44 -24.00
N ASN A 294 -4.55 -1.12 -24.24
CA ASN A 294 -5.55 -1.02 -23.16
C ASN A 294 -5.73 -2.34 -22.41
N THR A 295 -5.62 -3.48 -23.11
CA THR A 295 -5.68 -4.83 -22.51
C THR A 295 -4.52 -5.09 -21.55
N GLU A 296 -3.37 -4.46 -21.76
CA GLU A 296 -2.19 -4.63 -20.91
C GLU A 296 -2.19 -3.71 -19.69
N TRP A 297 -2.99 -2.62 -19.73
CA TRP A 297 -2.98 -1.54 -18.74
C TRP A 297 -3.08 -2.04 -17.30
N SER A 298 -4.05 -2.91 -17.01
CA SER A 298 -4.27 -3.41 -15.65
C SER A 298 -3.04 -4.12 -15.07
N SER A 299 -2.43 -5.01 -15.86
CA SER A 299 -1.20 -5.71 -15.43
C SER A 299 -0.02 -4.74 -15.31
N PHE A 300 0.13 -3.80 -16.24
CA PHE A 300 1.21 -2.81 -16.19
C PHE A 300 1.09 -1.92 -14.95
N ARG A 301 -0.11 -1.43 -14.66
CA ARG A 301 -0.43 -0.59 -13.50
C ARG A 301 -0.10 -1.29 -12.18
N LYS A 302 -0.60 -2.51 -11.99
CA LYS A 302 -0.30 -3.34 -10.79
C LYS A 302 1.19 -3.55 -10.60
N GLY A 303 1.89 -3.87 -11.68
CA GLY A 303 3.35 -4.02 -11.66
C GLY A 303 4.08 -2.74 -11.26
N LEU A 304 3.64 -1.59 -11.79
CA LEU A 304 4.19 -0.28 -11.46
C LEU A 304 3.95 0.09 -9.98
N VAL A 305 2.75 -0.16 -9.46
CA VAL A 305 2.39 0.05 -8.05
C VAL A 305 3.31 -0.75 -7.12
N ILE A 306 3.53 -2.04 -7.43
CA ILE A 306 4.43 -2.91 -6.68
C ILE A 306 5.88 -2.38 -6.68
N LEU A 307 6.38 -1.92 -7.83
CA LEU A 307 7.73 -1.35 -7.93
C LEU A 307 7.88 -0.09 -7.07
N TYR A 308 6.87 0.79 -7.08
CA TYR A 308 6.86 1.97 -6.23
C TYR A 308 6.78 1.63 -4.75
N CYS A 309 5.95 0.66 -4.37
CA CYS A 309 5.87 0.18 -3.00
C CYS A 309 7.25 -0.29 -2.49
N ILE A 310 7.96 -1.11 -3.27
CA ILE A 310 9.32 -1.57 -2.93
C ILE A 310 10.30 -0.39 -2.85
N LYS A 311 10.21 0.58 -3.77
CA LYS A 311 11.05 1.78 -3.75
C LYS A 311 10.80 2.60 -2.46
N SER A 312 9.54 2.79 -2.07
CA SER A 312 9.15 3.50 -0.84
C SER A 312 9.66 2.85 0.44
N PHE A 313 9.87 1.52 0.46
CA PHE A 313 10.46 0.82 1.61
C PHE A 313 11.90 1.24 1.92
N TRP A 314 12.68 1.58 0.90
CA TRP A 314 14.11 1.89 1.07
C TRP A 314 14.36 3.30 1.59
N TYR A 315 13.54 4.25 1.16
CA TYR A 315 13.80 5.65 1.41
C TYR A 315 13.56 6.08 2.85
N GLN A 316 13.06 5.25 3.76
CA GLN A 316 12.85 5.67 5.14
C GLN A 316 14.17 5.97 5.88
N ASP A 317 15.25 5.24 5.59
CA ASP A 317 16.53 5.33 6.31
C ASP A 317 17.64 6.13 5.61
N SER A 318 17.58 6.30 4.28
CA SER A 318 18.67 6.96 3.56
C SER A 318 18.61 8.48 3.79
N GLN A 319 19.55 9.08 4.52
CA GLN A 319 19.69 10.55 4.62
C GLN A 319 19.94 11.25 3.27
N LYS A 320 20.05 10.48 2.18
CA LYS A 320 20.03 11.02 0.83
C LYS A 320 18.61 11.52 0.52
N GLU A 321 18.44 12.83 0.55
CA GLU A 321 17.39 13.50 -0.22
C GLU A 321 17.49 13.00 -1.66
N GLY A 322 16.41 12.44 -2.15
CA GLY A 322 16.31 11.90 -3.51
C GLY A 322 14.92 12.19 -4.02
N ASP A 323 14.78 13.40 -4.56
CA ASP A 323 13.58 14.13 -4.99
C ASP A 323 12.67 13.43 -6.01
N GLU A 324 13.02 12.25 -6.53
CA GLU A 324 12.36 11.67 -7.72
C GLU A 324 11.50 10.44 -7.40
N SER A 325 10.93 10.38 -6.19
CA SER A 325 10.29 9.15 -5.72
C SER A 325 9.03 8.78 -6.50
N PHE A 326 8.30 9.75 -7.07
CA PHE A 326 7.04 9.54 -7.80
C PHE A 326 6.93 10.33 -9.12
N ASP A 327 8.03 10.87 -9.66
CA ASP A 327 8.01 11.74 -10.84
C ASP A 327 7.30 11.11 -12.04
N LEU A 328 7.49 9.81 -12.24
CA LEU A 328 6.82 9.12 -13.34
C LEU A 328 5.30 9.02 -13.16
N LEU A 329 4.76 8.99 -11.93
CA LEU A 329 3.31 9.12 -11.72
C LEU A 329 2.80 10.49 -12.16
N SER A 330 3.60 11.55 -11.97
CA SER A 330 3.25 12.89 -12.44
C SER A 330 3.27 13.02 -13.97
N MET A 331 4.05 12.19 -14.66
CA MET A 331 4.15 12.17 -16.13
C MET A 331 2.98 11.48 -16.83
N ILE A 332 2.10 10.77 -16.11
CA ILE A 332 0.91 10.14 -16.68
C ILE A 332 -0.06 11.26 -17.13
N HIS A 333 -0.30 11.40 -18.44
CA HIS A 333 -1.17 12.47 -18.97
C HIS A 333 -2.66 12.21 -18.75
N ASP A 334 -3.06 10.93 -18.75
CA ASP A 334 -4.42 10.48 -18.48
C ASP A 334 -4.71 10.56 -16.97
N GLN A 335 -5.59 11.49 -16.58
CA GLN A 335 -5.88 11.75 -15.16
C GLN A 335 -6.57 10.57 -14.48
N ASP A 336 -7.47 9.87 -15.18
CA ASP A 336 -8.20 8.72 -14.60
C ASP A 336 -7.22 7.59 -14.30
N ARG A 337 -6.33 7.27 -15.26
CA ARG A 337 -5.27 6.27 -15.08
C ARG A 337 -4.29 6.66 -13.98
N LYS A 338 -3.93 7.94 -13.90
CA LYS A 338 -3.04 8.45 -12.86
C LYS A 338 -3.66 8.26 -11.48
N HIS A 339 -4.87 8.76 -11.28
CA HIS A 339 -5.55 8.67 -10.00
C HIS A 339 -5.77 7.21 -9.60
N GLU A 340 -6.17 6.35 -10.54
CA GLU A 340 -6.33 4.91 -10.31
C GLU A 340 -5.02 4.26 -9.83
N THR A 341 -3.89 4.59 -10.48
CA THR A 341 -2.56 4.07 -10.10
C THR A 341 -2.16 4.53 -8.70
N VAL A 342 -2.36 5.81 -8.39
CA VAL A 342 -1.96 6.40 -7.10
C VAL A 342 -2.84 5.88 -5.97
N ALA A 343 -4.16 5.73 -6.20
CA ALA A 343 -5.08 5.17 -5.21
C ALA A 343 -4.75 3.69 -4.90
N GLU A 344 -4.43 2.89 -5.93
CA GLU A 344 -4.01 1.49 -5.72
C GLU A 344 -2.68 1.41 -4.95
N LEU A 345 -1.74 2.33 -5.19
CA LEU A 345 -0.52 2.44 -4.40
C LEU A 345 -0.80 2.81 -2.94
N LEU A 346 -1.67 3.79 -2.68
CA LEU A 346 -2.06 4.15 -1.32
C LEU A 346 -2.75 2.98 -0.59
N SER A 347 -3.66 2.27 -1.28
CA SER A 347 -4.32 1.08 -0.74
C SER A 347 -3.30 0.00 -0.36
N LEU A 348 -2.34 -0.32 -1.24
CA LEU A 348 -1.30 -1.31 -0.96
C LEU A 348 -0.42 -0.88 0.22
N LEU A 349 -0.05 0.41 0.32
CA LEU A 349 0.70 0.94 1.45
C LEU A 349 -0.09 0.82 2.77
N CYS A 350 -1.41 1.06 2.76
CA CYS A 350 -2.28 0.83 3.92
C CYS A 350 -2.28 -0.63 4.36
N GLU A 351 -2.48 -1.56 3.41
CA GLU A 351 -2.48 -3.01 3.67
C GLU A 351 -1.15 -3.47 4.30
N LEU A 352 -0.04 -2.92 3.80
CA LEU A 352 1.31 -3.19 4.29
C LEU A 352 1.68 -2.39 5.54
N ARG A 353 0.76 -1.54 6.04
CA ARG A 353 0.95 -0.69 7.22
C ARG A 353 2.17 0.23 7.11
N TRP A 354 2.56 0.57 5.89
CA TRP A 354 3.77 1.30 5.57
C TRP A 354 3.52 2.79 5.43
N ILE A 355 4.42 3.58 6.01
CA ILE A 355 4.34 5.05 6.02
C ILE A 355 5.56 5.60 5.27
N PRO A 356 5.37 6.21 4.08
CA PRO A 356 6.40 6.94 3.36
C PRO A 356 6.95 8.11 4.18
N ARG A 357 8.07 8.69 3.74
CA ARG A 357 8.56 9.95 4.33
C ARG A 357 7.57 11.09 4.12
N ARG A 358 7.59 12.09 4.99
CA ARG A 358 6.67 13.25 4.99
C ARG A 358 6.54 13.96 3.62
N ASN A 359 7.64 14.13 2.89
CA ASN A 359 7.62 14.72 1.54
C ASN A 359 6.99 13.77 0.50
N GLN A 360 7.23 12.48 0.63
CA GLN A 360 6.72 11.43 -0.27
C GLN A 360 5.21 11.22 -0.09
N GLU A 361 4.72 11.16 1.15
CA GLU A 361 3.28 11.04 1.41
C GLU A 361 2.50 12.25 0.85
N THR A 362 3.03 13.46 1.03
CA THR A 362 2.35 14.69 0.60
C THR A 362 2.26 14.72 -0.93
N ALA A 363 3.32 14.28 -1.61
CA ALA A 363 3.31 14.11 -3.05
C ALA A 363 2.29 13.05 -3.52
N LEU A 364 2.20 11.90 -2.85
CA LEU A 364 1.22 10.85 -3.18
C LEU A 364 -0.21 11.34 -3.04
N TYR A 365 -0.55 11.94 -1.91
CA TYR A 365 -1.90 12.45 -1.72
C TYR A 365 -2.25 13.59 -2.68
N ALA A 366 -1.28 14.44 -3.05
CA ALA A 366 -1.48 15.46 -4.08
C ALA A 366 -1.75 14.84 -5.47
N LEU A 367 -1.11 13.72 -5.79
CA LEU A 367 -1.27 13.02 -7.07
C LEU A 367 -2.55 12.17 -7.16
N ALA A 368 -3.12 11.73 -6.03
CA ALA A 368 -4.30 10.87 -6.01
C ALA A 368 -5.56 11.59 -6.52
N GLY A 369 -5.63 12.91 -6.36
CA GLY A 369 -6.84 13.69 -6.57
C GLY A 369 -7.88 13.46 -5.47
N HIS A 370 -8.70 14.48 -5.19
CA HIS A 370 -9.62 14.44 -4.05
C HIS A 370 -10.74 13.39 -4.17
N ASP A 371 -11.15 13.06 -5.40
CA ASP A 371 -12.27 12.13 -5.68
C ASP A 371 -11.92 10.65 -5.46
N HIS A 372 -10.63 10.30 -5.44
CA HIS A 372 -10.15 8.92 -5.34
C HIS A 372 -9.59 8.58 -3.95
N LEU A 373 -9.57 9.53 -3.03
CA LEU A 373 -9.17 9.31 -1.66
C LEU A 373 -10.34 8.81 -0.81
N THR A 374 -10.12 7.72 -0.07
CA THR A 374 -11.01 7.21 0.96
C THR A 374 -10.43 7.50 2.34
N LEU A 375 -11.27 7.30 3.37
CA LEU A 375 -10.84 7.45 4.75
C LEU A 375 -9.66 6.52 5.06
N GLU A 376 -9.71 5.27 4.60
CA GLU A 376 -8.68 4.25 4.82
C GLU A 376 -7.29 4.66 4.30
N HIS A 377 -7.21 5.47 3.23
CA HIS A 377 -5.93 5.99 2.74
C HIS A 377 -5.20 6.87 3.76
N LEU A 378 -5.92 7.51 4.69
CA LEU A 378 -5.31 8.32 5.76
C LEU A 378 -4.46 7.50 6.75
N GLU A 379 -4.51 6.16 6.70
CA GLU A 379 -3.60 5.31 7.49
C GLU A 379 -2.13 5.46 7.07
N VAL A 380 -1.86 6.01 5.87
CA VAL A 380 -0.52 6.30 5.36
C VAL A 380 0.04 7.62 5.89
N ALA A 381 -0.78 8.46 6.55
CA ALA A 381 -0.34 9.75 7.07
C ALA A 381 0.71 9.59 8.20
N ALA A 382 1.87 10.25 8.02
CA ALA A 382 3.01 10.28 8.92
C ALA A 382 2.89 11.35 10.00
N SER A 383 2.01 12.35 9.80
CA SER A 383 1.76 13.42 10.75
C SER A 383 0.28 13.74 10.88
N LEU A 384 -0.09 14.33 12.02
CA LEU A 384 -1.46 14.75 12.24
C LEU A 384 -1.84 15.94 11.34
N GLU A 385 -0.87 16.77 10.96
CA GLU A 385 -1.04 17.83 9.97
C GLU A 385 -1.45 17.27 8.61
N THR A 386 -0.69 16.30 8.09
CA THR A 386 -1.01 15.58 6.85
C THR A 386 -2.40 14.95 6.95
N TYR A 387 -2.68 14.21 8.03
CA TYR A 387 -3.97 13.58 8.28
C TYR A 387 -5.13 14.60 8.23
N THR A 388 -5.00 15.72 8.93
CA THR A 388 -6.03 16.76 9.02
C THR A 388 -6.29 17.42 7.66
N SER A 389 -5.24 17.73 6.91
CA SER A 389 -5.33 18.37 5.60
C SER A 389 -6.12 17.50 4.61
N TYR A 390 -5.75 16.22 4.49
CA TYR A 390 -6.41 15.30 3.55
C TYR A 390 -7.76 14.81 4.05
N LEU A 391 -7.97 14.69 5.36
CA LEU A 391 -9.30 14.46 5.91
C LEU A 391 -10.27 15.59 5.53
N THR A 392 -9.83 16.84 5.63
CA THR A 392 -10.65 17.99 5.21
C THR A 392 -11.08 17.85 3.76
N GLN A 393 -10.15 17.49 2.87
CA GLN A 393 -10.42 17.28 1.45
C GLN A 393 -11.40 16.13 1.20
N ILE A 394 -11.19 14.97 1.85
CA ILE A 394 -12.09 13.81 1.75
C ILE A 394 -13.51 14.19 2.19
N VAL A 395 -13.63 14.92 3.31
CA VAL A 395 -14.94 15.39 3.78
C VAL A 395 -15.54 16.35 2.76
N THR A 396 -14.78 17.32 2.23
CA THR A 396 -15.26 18.27 1.21
C THR A 396 -15.87 17.54 0.00
N THR A 397 -15.21 16.50 -0.49
CA THR A 397 -15.64 15.74 -1.67
C THR A 397 -16.82 14.80 -1.39
N HIS A 398 -16.85 14.12 -0.24
CA HIS A 398 -17.83 13.06 0.06
C HIS A 398 -18.98 13.50 0.99
N LEU A 399 -19.03 14.80 1.32
CA LEU A 399 -19.92 15.49 2.27
C LEU A 399 -21.42 15.14 2.19
N LYS A 400 -21.92 14.77 1.01
CA LYS A 400 -23.37 14.62 0.73
C LYS A 400 -23.94 13.21 0.91
N LYS A 401 -23.11 12.19 1.16
CA LYS A 401 -23.53 10.78 1.01
C LYS A 401 -23.50 9.91 2.26
N ASP A 402 -22.87 10.35 3.35
CA ASP A 402 -22.62 9.46 4.49
C ASP A 402 -22.98 10.14 5.83
N ASN A 403 -24.06 9.67 6.46
CA ASN A 403 -24.53 10.11 7.78
C ASN A 403 -23.63 9.60 8.92
N GLU A 404 -22.90 8.51 8.70
CA GLU A 404 -22.03 7.82 9.68
C GLU A 404 -20.56 8.26 9.56
N LEU A 405 -20.26 9.16 8.62
CA LEU A 405 -18.89 9.61 8.35
C LEU A 405 -18.16 10.11 9.60
N HIS A 406 -18.84 10.83 10.49
CA HIS A 406 -18.23 11.32 11.74
C HIS A 406 -17.76 10.17 12.64
N GLU A 407 -18.59 9.14 12.81
CA GLU A 407 -18.26 7.98 13.63
C GLU A 407 -17.09 7.19 13.03
N ARG A 408 -17.08 7.04 11.71
CA ARG A 408 -15.96 6.41 10.99
C ARG A 408 -14.65 7.17 11.17
N ILE A 409 -14.67 8.50 11.05
CA ILE A 409 -13.48 9.34 11.28
C ILE A 409 -13.01 9.22 12.74
N HIS A 410 -13.94 9.27 13.71
CA HIS A 410 -13.61 9.07 15.14
C HIS A 410 -12.94 7.72 15.38
N LEU A 411 -13.52 6.64 14.84
CA LEU A 411 -12.98 5.28 14.98
C LEU A 411 -11.58 5.17 14.37
N GLN A 412 -11.37 5.74 13.18
CA GLN A 412 -10.05 5.71 12.53
C GLN A 412 -9.01 6.52 13.30
N LEU A 413 -9.33 7.76 13.68
CA LEU A 413 -8.41 8.60 14.47
C LEU A 413 -8.03 7.89 15.78
N ASN A 414 -9.01 7.28 16.46
CA ASN A 414 -8.76 6.52 17.68
C ASN A 414 -7.86 5.30 17.43
N LYS A 415 -8.04 4.59 16.32
CA LYS A 415 -7.15 3.48 15.92
C LYS A 415 -5.71 3.97 15.75
N LEU A 416 -5.51 5.08 15.03
CA LEU A 416 -4.18 5.64 14.77
C LEU A 416 -3.50 6.15 16.04
N LEU A 417 -4.25 6.84 16.92
CA LEU A 417 -3.74 7.31 18.22
C LEU A 417 -3.35 6.14 19.15
N LYS A 418 -4.18 5.10 19.27
CA LYS A 418 -3.88 3.92 20.10
C LYS A 418 -2.64 3.16 19.64
N GLN A 419 -2.37 3.18 18.33
CA GLN A 419 -1.18 2.58 17.74
C GLN A 419 0.07 3.47 17.88
N ASN A 420 -0.03 4.64 18.54
CA ASN A 420 1.01 5.67 18.59
C ASN A 420 1.57 6.02 17.21
N ARG A 421 0.71 6.01 16.17
CA ARG A 421 1.11 6.32 14.79
C ARG A 421 1.57 7.76 14.64
N PHE A 422 0.90 8.68 15.33
CA PHE A 422 1.32 10.06 15.45
C PHE A 422 2.11 10.22 16.75
N GLN A 423 3.42 10.47 16.64
CA GLN A 423 4.20 10.93 17.78
C GLN A 423 3.84 12.40 18.02
N LEU A 424 2.76 12.63 18.77
CA LEU A 424 2.26 13.98 19.00
C LEU A 424 3.31 14.81 19.75
N GLU A 425 3.81 15.85 19.09
CA GLU A 425 4.68 16.84 19.68
C GLU A 425 3.92 18.15 19.94
N LEU A 426 4.57 19.08 20.63
CA LEU A 426 3.98 20.40 20.88
C LEU A 426 3.62 21.13 19.57
N ALA A 427 4.34 20.88 18.48
CA ALA A 427 4.06 21.48 17.18
C ALA A 427 2.73 20.98 16.60
N ASP A 428 2.45 19.68 16.70
CA ASP A 428 1.18 19.11 16.27
C ASP A 428 0.01 19.64 17.09
N ILE A 429 0.20 19.76 18.41
CA ILE A 429 -0.84 20.30 19.32
C ILE A 429 -1.19 21.74 18.94
N ALA A 430 -0.17 22.57 18.70
CA ALA A 430 -0.38 23.94 18.26
C ALA A 430 -1.09 24.00 16.90
N PHE A 431 -0.69 23.15 15.95
CA PHE A 431 -1.34 23.04 14.64
C PHE A 431 -2.84 22.71 14.76
N ILE A 432 -3.23 21.70 15.56
CA ILE A 432 -4.64 21.35 15.77
C ILE A 432 -5.40 22.56 16.31
N LEU A 433 -4.86 23.22 17.34
CA LEU A 433 -5.53 24.35 17.97
C LEU A 433 -5.69 25.53 17.01
N ASP A 434 -4.70 25.81 16.18
CA ASP A 434 -4.79 26.84 15.15
C ASP A 434 -5.79 26.45 14.07
N TYR A 435 -5.80 25.20 13.61
CA TYR A 435 -6.81 24.68 12.69
C TYR A 435 -8.23 24.86 13.26
N MET A 436 -8.43 24.55 14.54
CA MET A 436 -9.72 24.73 15.25
C MET A 436 -10.17 26.19 15.31
N LYS A 437 -9.24 27.17 15.33
CA LYS A 437 -9.56 28.61 15.37
C LYS A 437 -10.01 29.19 14.04
N THR A 438 -9.61 28.60 12.92
CA THR A 438 -9.85 29.16 11.59
C THR A 438 -11.34 29.45 11.36
N GLN A 439 -11.75 30.71 11.33
CA GLN A 439 -13.15 31.05 11.07
C GLN A 439 -13.49 30.70 9.63
N THR A 440 -14.45 29.79 9.42
CA THR A 440 -14.87 29.35 8.10
C THR A 440 -16.33 28.93 8.11
N THR A 441 -17.00 29.16 6.99
CA THR A 441 -18.36 28.67 6.72
C THR A 441 -18.35 27.33 5.98
N GLU A 442 -17.17 26.78 5.70
CA GLU A 442 -17.04 25.51 4.99
C GLU A 442 -17.46 24.34 5.89
N VAL A 443 -18.56 23.68 5.50
CA VAL A 443 -19.16 22.57 6.26
C VAL A 443 -18.16 21.44 6.52
N ALA A 444 -17.26 21.17 5.57
CA ALA A 444 -16.24 20.13 5.74
C ALA A 444 -15.30 20.43 6.91
N ILE A 445 -14.77 21.65 6.96
CA ILE A 445 -13.90 22.08 8.06
C ILE A 445 -14.67 22.05 9.37
N THR A 446 -15.92 22.53 9.42
CA THR A 446 -16.75 22.47 10.63
C THR A 446 -16.93 21.03 11.13
N ARG A 447 -17.13 20.05 10.23
CA ARG A 447 -17.27 18.64 10.60
C ARG A 447 -15.96 18.04 11.12
N VAL A 448 -14.84 18.31 10.47
CA VAL A 448 -13.52 17.85 10.94
C VAL A 448 -13.19 18.45 12.31
N LYS A 449 -13.50 19.74 12.51
CA LYS A 449 -13.36 20.39 13.81
C LYS A 449 -14.19 19.71 14.89
N TYR A 450 -15.46 19.42 14.61
CA TYR A 450 -16.31 18.72 15.55
C TYR A 450 -15.73 17.36 15.95
N VAL A 451 -15.17 16.60 15.01
CA VAL A 451 -14.51 15.32 15.29
C VAL A 451 -13.33 15.50 16.23
N PHE A 452 -12.45 16.48 16.00
CA PHE A 452 -11.35 16.74 16.92
C PHE A 452 -11.84 17.23 18.29
N GLU A 453 -12.82 18.13 18.34
CA GLU A 453 -13.37 18.65 19.58
C GLU A 453 -13.94 17.55 20.48
N LYS A 454 -14.63 16.57 19.89
CA LYS A 454 -15.28 15.46 20.61
C LYS A 454 -14.42 14.21 20.74
N ASN A 455 -13.15 14.24 20.36
CA ASN A 455 -12.27 13.09 20.48
C ASN A 455 -11.58 13.05 21.85
N ASP A 456 -12.17 12.32 22.79
CA ASP A 456 -11.64 12.20 24.17
C ASP A 456 -10.21 11.66 24.20
N LEU A 457 -9.90 10.64 23.38
CA LEU A 457 -8.58 10.01 23.36
C LEU A 457 -7.48 10.98 22.89
N LEU A 458 -7.78 11.81 21.88
CA LEU A 458 -6.89 12.87 21.41
C LEU A 458 -6.60 13.83 22.56
N TRP A 459 -7.64 14.37 23.20
CA TRP A 459 -7.46 15.35 24.27
C TRP A 459 -6.77 14.77 25.50
N ASP A 460 -7.08 13.54 25.90
CA ASP A 460 -6.39 12.85 27.00
C ASP A 460 -4.89 12.68 26.70
N THR A 461 -4.56 12.34 25.45
CA THR A 461 -3.17 12.20 24.99
C THR A 461 -2.44 13.54 25.04
N VAL A 462 -3.09 14.61 24.54
CA VAL A 462 -2.55 15.98 24.57
C VAL A 462 -2.34 16.45 26.02
N ILE A 463 -3.32 16.23 26.90
CA ILE A 463 -3.25 16.56 28.33
C ILE A 463 -2.03 15.89 28.97
N ARG A 464 -1.84 14.59 28.71
CA ARG A 464 -0.71 13.82 29.23
C ARG A 464 0.64 14.42 28.77
N ILE A 465 0.79 14.69 27.48
CA ILE A 465 2.03 15.25 26.90
C ILE A 465 2.37 16.59 27.54
N LEU A 466 1.38 17.46 27.72
CA LEU A 466 1.59 18.75 28.36
C LEU A 466 1.96 18.56 29.85
N ASN A 467 1.23 17.74 30.60
CA ASN A 467 1.59 17.49 31.99
C ASN A 467 3.01 16.90 32.16
N GLU A 468 3.45 16.03 31.26
CA GLU A 468 4.84 15.53 31.23
C GLU A 468 5.84 16.64 30.89
N LYS A 469 5.56 17.46 29.88
CA LYS A 469 6.39 18.60 29.45
C LYS A 469 6.51 19.67 30.52
N ASN A 470 5.53 19.80 31.40
CA ASN A 470 5.53 20.78 32.48
C ASN A 470 6.84 20.73 33.28
N ASN A 471 7.38 19.53 33.52
CA ASN A 471 8.62 19.32 34.27
C ASN A 471 9.88 19.80 33.54
N HIS A 472 9.90 19.87 32.20
CA HIS A 472 11.09 20.11 31.37
C HIS A 472 10.81 21.02 30.16
N ILE A 473 10.27 22.21 30.39
CA ILE A 473 10.02 23.20 29.33
C ILE A 473 11.33 23.90 28.94
N THR A 474 11.73 23.86 27.66
CA THR A 474 12.87 24.68 27.19
C THR A 474 12.46 26.13 26.90
N PRO A 475 13.39 27.09 26.82
CA PRO A 475 13.10 28.46 26.36
C PRO A 475 12.48 28.52 24.96
N LYS A 476 12.83 27.60 24.06
CA LYS A 476 12.35 27.57 22.67
C LYS A 476 10.91 27.06 22.54
N GLU A 477 10.50 26.13 23.39
CA GLU A 477 9.14 25.55 23.39
C GLU A 477 8.10 26.45 24.07
N PHE A 478 8.57 27.44 24.83
CA PHE A 478 7.71 28.29 25.66
C PHE A 478 6.65 29.07 24.88
N PRO A 479 6.95 29.74 23.74
CA PRO A 479 5.93 30.42 22.95
C PRO A 479 4.85 29.47 22.42
N LEU A 480 5.22 28.21 22.17
CA LEU A 480 4.32 27.19 21.65
C LEU A 480 3.35 26.70 22.73
N ILE A 481 3.88 26.34 23.90
CA ILE A 481 3.07 25.97 25.08
C ILE A 481 2.14 27.11 25.48
N GLN A 482 2.65 28.33 25.45
CA GLN A 482 1.88 29.53 25.69
C GLN A 482 0.72 29.66 24.69
N ASN A 483 0.98 29.52 23.38
CA ASN A 483 -0.08 29.55 22.38
C ASN A 483 -1.12 28.45 22.59
N ILE A 484 -0.68 27.26 22.97
CA ILE A 484 -1.53 26.11 23.27
C ILE A 484 -2.46 26.40 24.45
N LEU A 485 -1.91 26.85 25.58
CA LEU A 485 -2.69 27.12 26.80
C LEU A 485 -3.66 28.29 26.58
N PHE A 486 -3.19 29.39 25.99
CA PHE A 486 -3.95 30.64 25.93
C PHE A 486 -4.97 30.72 24.79
N HIS A 487 -4.90 29.80 23.84
CA HIS A 487 -5.85 29.78 22.73
C HIS A 487 -6.60 28.45 22.61
N SER A 488 -6.55 27.61 23.63
CA SER A 488 -7.43 26.45 23.72
C SER A 488 -8.82 26.90 24.16
N TYR A 489 -9.83 26.65 23.32
CA TYR A 489 -11.23 26.97 23.61
C TYR A 489 -11.98 25.79 24.27
N ASN A 490 -11.27 24.70 24.59
CA ASN A 490 -11.85 23.47 25.12
C ASN A 490 -11.69 23.42 26.66
N PRO A 491 -12.78 23.58 27.44
CA PRO A 491 -12.71 23.56 28.90
C PRO A 491 -12.26 22.21 29.49
N TYR A 492 -12.55 21.09 28.81
CA TYR A 492 -12.11 19.75 29.22
C TYR A 492 -10.58 19.64 29.17
N PHE A 493 -9.99 20.10 28.07
CA PHE A 493 -8.54 20.18 27.90
C PHE A 493 -7.87 21.03 28.99
N LEU A 494 -8.39 22.23 29.24
CA LEU A 494 -7.83 23.13 30.26
C LEU A 494 -7.93 22.56 31.67
N HIS A 495 -9.00 21.82 31.99
CA HIS A 495 -9.16 21.15 33.29
C HIS A 495 -8.15 20.00 33.48
N GLY A 496 -7.80 19.29 32.41
CA GLY A 496 -6.89 18.14 32.51
C GLY A 496 -5.43 18.51 32.77
N ILE A 497 -5.03 19.75 32.47
CA ILE A 497 -3.64 20.20 32.53
C ILE A 497 -3.37 20.91 33.87
N ASN A 498 -2.18 20.73 34.43
CA ASN A 498 -1.73 21.50 35.58
C ASN A 498 -1.33 22.94 35.16
N VAL A 499 -2.33 23.73 34.79
CA VAL A 499 -2.18 25.11 34.30
C VAL A 499 -1.49 26.00 35.34
N GLN A 500 -1.68 25.74 36.64
CA GLN A 500 -1.05 26.49 37.72
C GLN A 500 0.48 26.37 37.71
N GLU A 501 1.00 25.15 37.60
CA GLU A 501 2.44 24.91 37.55
C GLU A 501 3.07 25.51 36.28
N TYR A 502 2.35 25.47 35.16
CA TYR A 502 2.76 26.18 33.95
C TYR A 502 2.88 27.69 34.20
N LEU A 503 1.85 28.31 34.78
CA LEU A 503 1.83 29.75 35.10
C LEU A 503 2.95 30.13 36.07
N LYS A 504 3.17 29.33 37.12
CA LYS A 504 4.27 29.52 38.08
C LYS A 504 5.63 29.54 37.36
N ARG A 505 5.87 28.59 36.46
CA ARG A 505 7.10 28.53 35.67
C ARG A 505 7.22 29.69 34.69
N MET A 506 6.11 30.10 34.06
CA MET A 506 6.12 31.27 33.19
C MET A 506 6.54 32.53 33.96
N LEU A 507 5.94 32.77 35.13
CA LEU A 507 6.26 33.90 36.00
C LEU A 507 7.71 33.88 36.52
N SER A 508 8.32 32.71 36.64
CA SER A 508 9.72 32.58 37.04
C SER A 508 10.73 33.04 35.95
N ARG A 509 10.32 33.13 34.67
CA ARG A 509 11.20 33.50 33.56
C ARG A 509 11.29 35.03 33.39
N ARG A 510 12.50 35.54 33.60
CA ARG A 510 12.86 36.98 33.63
C ARG A 510 12.97 37.61 32.24
N ASP A 511 11.95 37.52 31.38
CA ASP A 511 11.99 38.15 30.05
C ASP A 511 10.76 39.01 29.71
N ASP A 512 10.99 40.06 28.92
CA ASP A 512 9.96 41.03 28.49
C ASP A 512 8.85 40.43 27.63
N ARG A 513 9.12 39.27 27.02
CA ARG A 513 8.13 38.56 26.21
C ARG A 513 7.04 37.99 27.12
N THR A 514 7.43 37.38 28.25
CA THR A 514 6.55 36.83 29.28
C THR A 514 5.53 37.84 29.79
N VAL A 515 5.90 39.12 29.91
CA VAL A 515 5.00 40.24 30.32
C VAL A 515 3.86 40.45 29.34
N ASN A 516 4.17 40.61 28.06
CA ASN A 516 3.16 40.86 27.03
C ASN A 516 2.18 39.68 26.90
N TYR A 517 2.67 38.47 27.15
CA TYR A 517 1.88 37.26 27.08
C TYR A 517 0.98 37.05 28.30
N PHE A 518 1.46 37.44 29.50
CA PHE A 518 0.63 37.46 30.70
C PHE A 518 -0.58 38.38 30.54
N ILE A 519 -0.39 39.54 29.89
CA ILE A 519 -1.45 40.51 29.59
C ILE A 519 -2.52 39.93 28.64
N GLU A 520 -2.11 39.21 27.59
CA GLU A 520 -3.06 38.54 26.67
C GLU A 520 -3.84 37.40 27.34
N TRP A 521 -3.21 36.62 28.23
CA TRP A 521 -3.94 35.61 28.99
C TRP A 521 -4.93 36.22 29.99
N PHE A 522 -4.51 37.31 30.64
CA PHE A 522 -5.36 38.06 31.54
C PHE A 522 -6.59 38.59 30.79
N ARG A 523 -6.39 39.12 29.58
CA ARG A 523 -7.47 39.50 28.67
C ARG A 523 -8.40 38.32 28.34
N TYR A 524 -7.89 37.12 28.09
CA TYR A 524 -8.72 35.93 27.89
C TYR A 524 -9.55 35.56 29.13
N LEU A 525 -8.95 35.57 30.32
CA LEU A 525 -9.65 35.34 31.59
C LEU A 525 -10.74 36.38 31.88
N LEU A 526 -10.51 37.63 31.47
CA LEU A 526 -11.47 38.73 31.65
C LEU A 526 -12.62 38.68 30.64
N CYS A 527 -12.39 38.11 29.47
CA CYS A 527 -13.39 38.01 28.40
C CYS A 527 -14.08 36.64 28.31
N GLY A 528 -13.73 35.67 29.16
CA GLY A 528 -14.28 34.31 29.17
C GLY A 528 -14.90 33.91 30.50
N SER A 529 -15.66 32.81 30.51
CA SER A 529 -16.16 32.19 31.75
C SER A 529 -14.98 31.58 32.52
N ILE A 530 -14.66 32.12 33.69
CA ILE A 530 -13.56 31.63 34.52
C ILE A 530 -13.87 30.22 35.05
N PRO A 531 -12.97 29.23 34.86
CA PRO A 531 -13.19 27.87 35.33
C PRO A 531 -13.08 27.72 36.85
N ASP A 532 -13.89 26.83 37.44
CA ASP A 532 -13.98 26.66 38.90
C ASP A 532 -12.79 25.95 39.56
N TRP A 533 -11.94 25.30 38.77
CA TRP A 533 -10.79 24.51 39.22
C TRP A 533 -9.51 25.35 39.39
N LEU A 534 -9.51 26.62 38.99
CA LEU A 534 -8.35 27.51 39.17
C LEU A 534 -8.35 28.08 40.60
N ASP A 535 -7.42 27.63 41.45
CA ASP A 535 -7.22 28.23 42.77
C ASP A 535 -6.49 29.57 42.66
N PHE A 536 -7.29 30.64 42.68
CA PHE A 536 -6.84 32.03 42.62
C PHE A 536 -5.95 32.45 43.78
N GLN A 537 -6.11 31.85 44.96
CA GLN A 537 -5.31 32.23 46.12
C GLN A 537 -3.89 31.70 45.99
N THR A 538 -3.75 30.45 45.56
CA THR A 538 -2.43 29.86 45.26
C THR A 538 -1.75 30.61 44.12
N LEU A 539 -2.48 30.93 43.04
CA LEU A 539 -1.94 31.71 41.93
C LEU A 539 -1.48 33.11 42.41
N LEU A 540 -2.28 33.80 43.21
CA LEU A 540 -1.94 35.12 43.76
C LEU A 540 -0.72 35.05 44.69
N ASN A 541 -0.54 33.97 45.45
CA ASN A 541 0.61 33.77 46.33
C ASN A 541 1.89 33.52 45.54
N ASP A 542 1.87 32.59 44.57
CA ASP A 542 3.00 32.32 43.66
C ASP A 542 3.38 33.57 42.86
N TRP A 543 2.35 34.32 42.45
CA TRP A 543 2.50 35.62 41.81
C TRP A 543 3.25 36.55 42.77
N THR A 544 2.72 36.79 43.99
CA THR A 544 3.32 37.63 45.06
C THR A 544 4.79 37.27 45.34
N GLU A 545 5.14 35.99 45.35
CA GLU A 545 6.51 35.51 45.55
C GLU A 545 7.44 35.92 44.39
N CYS A 546 6.96 35.87 43.15
CA CYS A 546 7.69 36.40 41.99
C CYS A 546 7.84 37.94 42.05
N PHE A 547 6.88 38.70 42.62
CA PHE A 547 6.96 40.18 42.78
C PHE A 547 8.16 40.61 43.60
N VAL A 548 8.41 39.91 44.70
CA VAL A 548 9.48 40.27 45.64
C VAL A 548 10.86 40.20 44.96
N LEU A 549 10.99 39.39 43.91
CA LEU A 549 12.26 39.09 43.26
C LEU A 549 12.52 39.88 41.95
N GLN A 550 11.54 40.57 41.35
CA GLN A 550 11.65 41.09 39.97
C GLN A 550 10.98 42.47 39.71
N LYS A 551 11.61 43.57 40.18
CA LYS A 551 11.06 44.94 40.08
C LYS A 551 10.91 45.51 38.65
N ASP A 552 11.82 45.22 37.71
CA ASP A 552 11.80 45.83 36.36
C ASP A 552 10.72 45.26 35.42
N LEU A 553 10.40 43.97 35.57
CA LEU A 553 9.35 43.29 34.81
C LEU A 553 7.98 43.90 35.09
N PHE A 554 7.82 44.44 36.29
CA PHE A 554 6.58 44.94 36.84
C PHE A 554 6.23 46.36 36.38
N SER A 555 7.20 47.25 36.22
CA SER A 555 6.96 48.59 35.64
C SER A 555 6.27 48.49 34.28
N LYS A 556 6.64 47.49 33.46
CA LYS A 556 6.02 47.22 32.15
C LYS A 556 4.59 46.68 32.24
N ILE A 557 4.24 45.96 33.31
CA ILE A 557 2.87 45.50 33.56
C ILE A 557 2.01 46.66 34.07
N ILE A 558 2.53 47.48 35.01
CA ILE A 558 1.87 48.70 35.50
C ILE A 558 1.55 49.65 34.35
N GLU A 559 2.49 49.87 33.44
CA GLU A 559 2.29 50.72 32.25
C GLU A 559 1.12 50.27 31.38
N LYS A 560 0.66 49.02 31.50
CA LYS A 560 -0.50 48.47 30.81
C LYS A 560 -1.72 48.19 31.71
N ILE A 561 -1.68 48.53 33.00
CA ILE A 561 -2.80 48.32 33.94
C ILE A 561 -4.03 49.11 33.49
N ASP A 562 -3.87 50.34 33.01
CA ASP A 562 -5.00 51.15 32.54
C ASP A 562 -5.72 50.49 31.35
N PHE A 563 -4.98 49.84 30.46
CA PHE A 563 -5.54 49.03 29.37
C PHE A 563 -6.31 47.81 29.90
N LEU A 564 -5.77 47.09 30.89
CA LEU A 564 -6.44 45.93 31.49
C LEU A 564 -7.72 46.32 32.24
N VAL A 565 -7.72 47.47 32.93
CA VAL A 565 -8.88 48.04 33.62
C VAL A 565 -9.95 48.47 32.61
N ASP A 566 -9.57 49.14 31.52
CA ASP A 566 -10.50 49.53 30.45
C ASP A 566 -11.14 48.31 29.76
N LEU A 567 -10.35 47.27 29.52
CA LEU A 567 -10.80 46.02 28.91
C LEU A 567 -11.77 45.24 29.82
N TRP A 568 -11.50 45.19 31.13
CA TRP A 568 -12.40 44.62 32.13
C TRP A 568 -13.72 45.38 32.26
N THR A 569 -13.65 46.72 32.25
CA THR A 569 -14.82 47.61 32.32
C THR A 569 -15.74 47.41 31.12
N LYS A 570 -15.17 47.09 29.95
CA LYS A 570 -15.91 46.78 28.72
C LYS A 570 -16.47 45.36 28.66
N ALA A 571 -15.89 44.39 29.40
CA ALA A 571 -16.36 43.01 29.49
C ALA A 571 -17.48 42.76 30.54
N ALA A 572 -17.99 43.85 31.13
CA ALA A 572 -18.83 43.88 32.35
C ALA A 572 -20.01 42.89 32.46
N PRO A 573 -20.71 42.45 31.40
CA PRO A 573 -21.81 41.48 31.56
C PRO A 573 -21.35 40.05 31.88
N GLN A 574 -20.09 39.69 31.64
CA GLN A 574 -19.59 38.30 31.75
C GLN A 574 -18.63 38.06 32.93
N ASN A 575 -18.32 39.09 33.71
CA ASN A 575 -17.38 39.00 34.83
C ASN A 575 -18.00 38.26 36.02
N ASN A 576 -17.42 37.13 36.43
CA ASN A 576 -17.86 36.42 37.64
C ASN A 576 -17.21 37.01 38.91
N GLN A 577 -17.81 36.78 40.09
CA GLN A 577 -17.31 37.32 41.37
C GLN A 577 -15.85 36.92 41.66
N ARG A 578 -15.39 35.78 41.14
CA ARG A 578 -14.01 35.29 41.29
C ARG A 578 -13.03 36.11 40.44
N SER A 579 -13.39 36.50 39.22
CA SER A 579 -12.61 37.43 38.39
C SER A 579 -12.39 38.75 39.12
N VAL A 580 -13.48 39.30 39.69
CA VAL A 580 -13.48 40.58 40.40
C VAL A 580 -12.60 40.50 41.64
N PHE A 581 -12.69 39.42 42.42
CA PHE A 581 -11.85 39.20 43.59
C PHE A 581 -10.37 39.16 43.21
N PHE A 582 -9.99 38.34 42.24
CA PHE A 582 -8.60 38.20 41.81
C PHE A 582 -8.02 39.52 41.28
N LEU A 583 -8.76 40.22 40.40
CA LEU A 583 -8.37 41.53 39.87
C LEU A 583 -8.15 42.56 40.97
N THR A 584 -9.10 42.66 41.89
CA THR A 584 -9.04 43.64 42.99
C THR A 584 -7.82 43.39 43.86
N HIS A 585 -7.52 42.12 44.15
CA HIS A 585 -6.36 41.75 44.94
C HIS A 585 -5.05 41.90 44.17
N MET A 586 -5.02 41.55 42.88
CA MET A 586 -3.88 41.75 41.99
C MET A 586 -3.52 43.24 41.88
N VAL A 587 -4.50 44.09 41.55
CA VAL A 587 -4.35 45.54 41.46
C VAL A 587 -3.95 46.14 42.80
N ALA A 588 -4.57 45.71 43.91
CA ALA A 588 -4.19 46.15 45.25
C ALA A 588 -2.74 45.78 45.61
N GLN A 589 -2.28 44.58 45.23
CA GLN A 589 -0.89 44.17 45.42
C GLN A 589 0.06 44.98 44.51
N CYS A 590 -0.33 45.26 43.26
CA CYS A 590 0.41 46.15 42.38
C CYS A 590 0.63 47.54 43.02
N PHE A 591 -0.44 48.15 43.53
CA PHE A 591 -0.39 49.47 44.16
C PHE A 591 0.40 49.48 45.47
N ARG A 592 0.33 48.41 46.27
CA ARG A 592 1.11 48.29 47.51
C ARG A 592 2.62 48.21 47.23
N GLN A 593 3.03 47.46 46.21
CA GLN A 593 4.43 47.29 45.84
C GLN A 593 4.99 48.48 45.05
N GLY A 594 4.19 49.13 44.21
CA GLY A 594 4.58 50.38 43.51
C GLY A 594 4.92 51.52 44.47
N LYS A 595 4.24 51.60 45.62
CA LYS A 595 4.59 52.53 46.72
C LYS A 595 5.94 52.24 47.39
N HIS A 596 6.51 51.04 47.20
CA HIS A 596 7.83 50.65 47.72
C HIS A 596 8.93 50.66 46.64
N ALA A 597 8.60 51.02 45.39
CA ALA A 597 9.53 51.10 44.26
C ALA A 597 9.81 52.54 43.78
N CYS A 598 9.01 53.53 44.21
CA CYS A 598 9.31 54.95 44.07
C CYS A 598 10.26 55.46 45.16
#